data_AF-A0A832FCT8-F1
#
_entry.id   AF-A0A832FCT8-F1
#
_cell.length_a   1.000
_cell.length_b   1.000
_cell.length_c   1.000
_cell.angle_alpha   90.00
_cell.angle_beta   90.00
_cell.angle_gamma   90.00
#
_symmetry.space_group_name_H-M   'P 1'
#
loop_
_entity.id
_entity.type
_entity.pdbx_description
1 polymer ?
#
loop_
_entity_poly.entity_id
_entity_poly.type
_entity_poly.pdbx_seq_one_letter_code
_entity_poly.pdbx_strand_id
1 'polypeptide(L)'
;MTRSDTMYGKVKEIIEELKLNGLWKKEPPPWVIDFRQRNVATQQEFLEWLQFIYLPNLLPQSGNHNILLAKNYVAPQAIRFFGEDVKKGKLLQLLIELDALC
;
A
#
# COMPACT_ATOMS: atom_id res chain seq x y z
N MET A 1 19.33 -2.26 -14.10
CA MET A 1 18.32 -1.98 -13.07
C MET A 1 17.34 -3.14 -13.09
N THR A 2 17.26 -3.92 -12.01
CA THR A 2 16.39 -5.11 -11.97
C THR A 2 14.97 -4.71 -11.61
N ARG A 3 13.96 -5.54 -11.96
CA ARG A 3 12.54 -5.27 -11.63
C ARG A 3 12.32 -5.05 -10.12
N SER A 4 13.09 -5.75 -9.29
CA SER A 4 13.09 -5.60 -7.83
C SER A 4 13.61 -4.25 -7.35
N ASP A 5 14.61 -3.67 -8.03
CA ASP A 5 15.13 -2.32 -7.70
C ASP A 5 14.06 -1.25 -7.95
N THR A 6 13.30 -1.39 -9.05
CA THR A 6 12.24 -0.45 -9.43
C THR A 6 11.05 -0.52 -8.45
N MET A 7 10.66 -1.73 -8.01
CA MET A 7 9.61 -1.94 -7.01
C MET A 7 9.98 -1.29 -5.66
N TYR A 8 11.22 -1.52 -5.20
CA TYR A 8 11.71 -0.94 -3.94
C TYR A 8 11.68 0.60 -3.99
N GLY A 9 12.15 1.19 -5.09
CA GLY A 9 12.09 2.64 -5.30
C GLY A 9 10.66 3.17 -5.20
N LYS A 10 9.70 2.51 -5.86
CA LYS A 10 8.29 2.92 -5.84
C LYS A 10 7.67 2.82 -4.45
N VAL A 11 7.94 1.74 -3.71
CA VAL A 11 7.48 1.60 -2.32
C VAL A 11 8.02 2.73 -1.43
N LYS A 12 9.30 3.11 -1.61
CA LYS A 12 9.91 4.22 -0.87
C LYS A 12 9.21 5.55 -1.16
N GLU A 13 8.94 5.86 -2.43
CA GLU A 13 8.21 7.07 -2.83
C GLU A 13 6.82 7.14 -2.18
N ILE A 14 6.10 6.00 -2.13
CA ILE A 14 4.77 5.92 -1.48
C ILE A 14 4.89 6.19 0.03
N ILE A 15 5.88 5.62 0.70
CA ILE A 15 6.11 5.84 2.14
C ILE A 15 6.41 7.32 2.42
N GLU A 16 7.23 7.96 1.59
CA GLU A 16 7.53 9.39 1.70
C GLU A 16 6.28 10.24 1.51
N GLU A 17 5.46 9.94 0.50
CA GLU A 17 4.21 10.66 0.24
C GLU A 17 3.20 10.49 1.39
N LEU A 18 3.09 9.27 1.95
CA LEU A 18 2.25 9.02 3.13
C LEU A 18 2.70 9.85 4.35
N LYS A 19 4.01 10.02 4.55
CA LYS A 19 4.57 10.85 5.63
C LYS A 19 4.27 12.33 5.39
N LEU A 20 4.46 12.82 4.16
CA LEU A 20 4.20 14.22 3.78
C LEU A 20 2.73 14.61 4.01
N ASN A 21 1.80 13.68 3.74
CA ASN A 21 0.36 13.91 3.94
C ASN A 21 -0.10 13.64 5.39
N GLY A 22 0.80 13.33 6.33
CA GLY A 22 0.44 13.01 7.72
C GLY A 22 -0.36 11.71 7.88
N LEU A 23 -0.32 10.83 6.88
CA LEU A 23 -1.07 9.56 6.86
C LEU A 23 -0.24 8.39 7.41
N TRP A 24 1.07 8.57 7.57
CA TRP A 24 1.98 7.56 8.07
C TRP A 24 1.78 7.28 9.57
N LYS A 25 1.47 6.03 9.89
CA LYS A 25 1.31 5.54 11.25
C LYS A 25 2.60 4.88 11.73
N LYS A 26 2.89 5.04 13.02
CA LYS A 26 4.09 4.45 13.64
C LYS A 26 3.87 3.01 14.10
N GLU A 27 2.65 2.68 14.48
CA GLU A 27 2.32 1.39 15.10
C GLU A 27 1.19 0.70 14.34
N PRO A 28 1.30 -0.64 14.14
CA PRO A 28 0.23 -1.41 13.53
C PRO A 28 -0.96 -1.50 14.49
N PRO A 29 -2.19 -1.34 14.01
CA PRO A 29 -3.37 -1.61 14.83
C PRO A 29 -3.50 -3.11 15.12
N PRO A 30 -4.19 -3.51 16.21
CA PRO A 30 -4.30 -4.92 16.60
C PRO A 30 -4.86 -5.84 15.52
N TRP A 31 -5.73 -5.34 14.64
CA TRP A 31 -6.40 -6.17 13.63
C TRP A 31 -5.47 -6.60 12.47
N VAL A 32 -4.30 -5.99 12.31
CA VAL A 32 -3.36 -6.31 11.21
C VAL A 32 -2.96 -7.79 11.24
N ILE A 33 -2.93 -8.44 12.41
CA ILE A 33 -2.63 -9.88 12.51
C ILE A 33 -3.75 -10.77 11.92
N ASP A 34 -4.99 -10.30 11.93
CA ASP A 34 -6.19 -11.03 11.49
C ASP A 34 -6.73 -10.55 10.12
N PHE A 35 -5.91 -9.81 9.36
CA PHE A 35 -6.35 -9.11 8.15
C PHE A 35 -7.01 -9.99 7.09
N ARG A 36 -6.66 -11.29 7.05
CA ARG A 36 -7.23 -12.25 6.08
C ARG A 36 -8.72 -12.48 6.28
N GLN A 37 -9.25 -12.18 7.46
CA GLN A 37 -10.65 -12.41 7.82
C GLN A 37 -11.49 -11.12 7.75
N ARG A 38 -10.89 -9.97 7.40
CA ARG A 38 -11.57 -8.67 7.38
C ARG A 38 -11.63 -8.06 5.99
N ASN A 39 -12.79 -7.51 5.66
CA ASN A 39 -12.93 -6.59 4.53
C ASN A 39 -12.52 -5.18 4.98
N VAL A 40 -11.71 -4.51 4.17
CA VAL A 40 -11.38 -3.09 4.35
C VAL A 40 -12.62 -2.26 4.02
N ALA A 41 -13.23 -1.64 5.02
CA ALA A 41 -14.47 -0.90 4.87
C ALA A 41 -14.25 0.62 4.88
N THR A 42 -13.22 1.09 5.57
CA THR A 42 -12.94 2.51 5.78
C THR A 42 -11.62 2.97 5.17
N GLN A 43 -11.49 4.28 4.92
CA GLN A 43 -10.23 4.88 4.48
C GLN A 43 -9.10 4.65 5.50
N GLN A 44 -9.41 4.65 6.80
CA GLN A 44 -8.42 4.40 7.84
C GLN A 44 -7.91 2.95 7.79
N GLU A 45 -8.82 1.98 7.69
CA GLU A 45 -8.46 0.57 7.56
C GLU A 45 -7.65 0.33 6.28
N PHE A 46 -7.98 1.03 5.18
CA PHE A 46 -7.21 0.97 3.95
C PHE A 46 -5.77 1.47 4.13
N LEU A 47 -5.60 2.60 4.82
CA LEU A 47 -4.27 3.14 5.13
C LEU A 47 -3.44 2.20 6.02
N GLU A 48 -4.08 1.61 7.02
CA GLU A 48 -3.45 0.65 7.92
C GLU A 48 -3.08 -0.65 7.17
N TRP A 49 -3.98 -1.17 6.33
CA TRP A 49 -3.69 -2.30 5.44
C TRP A 49 -2.52 -2.00 4.51
N LEU A 50 -2.54 -0.84 3.85
CA LEU A 50 -1.51 -0.42 2.91
C LEU A 50 -0.14 -0.40 3.57
N GLN A 51 -0.03 0.23 4.74
CA GLN A 51 1.24 0.47 5.42
C GLN A 51 1.82 -0.78 6.09
N PHE A 52 0.98 -1.56 6.77
CA PHE A 52 1.47 -2.64 7.62
C PHE A 52 1.37 -4.02 6.96
N ILE A 53 0.68 -4.12 5.83
CA ILE A 53 0.43 -5.41 5.18
C ILE A 53 0.88 -5.35 3.72
N TYR A 54 0.30 -4.48 2.91
CA TYR A 54 0.57 -4.49 1.47
C TYR A 54 2.02 -4.12 1.14
N LEU A 55 2.46 -2.91 1.51
CA LEU A 55 3.79 -2.41 1.16
C LEU A 55 4.95 -3.30 1.68
N PRO A 56 4.94 -3.78 2.95
CA PRO A 56 6.00 -4.65 3.43
C PRO A 56 6.08 -5.96 2.64
N ASN A 57 4.94 -6.58 2.31
CA ASN A 57 4.91 -7.86 1.59
C ASN A 57 5.33 -7.75 0.11
N LEU A 58 5.47 -6.55 -0.45
CA LEU A 58 6.04 -6.33 -1.79
C LEU A 58 7.58 -6.36 -1.81
N LEU A 59 8.22 -6.26 -0.65
CA LEU A 59 9.67 -6.21 -0.55
C LEU A 59 10.25 -7.62 -0.38
N PRO A 60 11.29 -7.99 -1.15
CA PRO A 60 11.82 -9.35 -1.16
C PRO A 60 12.48 -9.82 0.13
N GLN A 61 12.70 -8.93 1.10
CA GLN A 61 13.21 -9.28 2.43
C GLN A 61 12.11 -9.81 3.36
N SER A 62 10.83 -9.62 3.02
CA SER A 62 9.72 -10.24 3.71
C SER A 62 9.63 -11.68 3.21
N GLY A 63 10.11 -12.65 3.99
CA GLY A 63 10.19 -14.08 3.64
C GLY A 63 8.87 -14.80 3.30
N ASN A 64 7.82 -14.06 2.92
CA ASN A 64 6.46 -14.47 2.64
C ASN A 64 6.03 -14.12 1.20
N HIS A 65 6.91 -14.35 0.21
CA HIS A 65 6.64 -14.11 -1.22
C HIS A 65 5.40 -14.82 -1.80
N ASN A 66 4.74 -15.71 -1.06
CA ASN A 66 3.60 -16.48 -1.54
C ASN A 66 2.22 -15.94 -1.08
N ILE A 67 2.14 -14.89 -0.26
CA ILE A 67 0.85 -14.46 0.34
C ILE A 67 0.11 -13.42 -0.53
N LEU A 68 0.81 -12.67 -1.40
CA LEU A 68 0.21 -11.67 -2.30
C LEU A 68 0.00 -12.17 -3.76
N LEU A 69 -0.03 -13.49 -3.97
CA LEU A 69 -0.24 -14.08 -5.31
C LEU A 69 -1.67 -13.94 -5.85
N ALA A 70 -2.62 -13.47 -5.06
CA ALA A 70 -3.89 -12.98 -5.62
C ALA A 70 -3.65 -11.55 -6.09
N LYS A 71 -3.96 -11.25 -7.36
CA LYS A 71 -3.91 -9.93 -8.03
C LYS A 71 -4.70 -8.86 -7.25
N ASN A 72 -4.20 -8.46 -6.09
CA ASN A 72 -4.78 -7.46 -5.22
C ASN A 72 -4.26 -6.12 -5.69
N TYR A 73 -4.80 -5.67 -6.82
CA TYR A 73 -4.58 -4.33 -7.33
C TYR A 73 -4.96 -3.32 -6.24
N VAL A 74 -4.00 -2.47 -5.84
CA VAL A 74 -4.22 -1.46 -4.82
C VAL A 74 -4.96 -0.24 -5.37
N ALA A 75 -4.83 0.04 -6.68
CA ALA A 75 -5.39 1.21 -7.33
C ALA A 75 -6.92 1.30 -7.23
N PRO A 76 -7.72 0.23 -7.48
CA PRO A 76 -9.18 0.33 -7.33
C PRO A 76 -9.61 0.72 -5.91
N GLN A 77 -8.93 0.20 -4.89
CA GLN A 77 -9.20 0.58 -3.49
C GLN A 77 -8.73 2.01 -3.20
N ALA A 78 -7.57 2.41 -3.71
CA ALA A 78 -7.07 3.77 -3.59
C ALA A 78 -8.00 4.80 -4.24
N ILE A 79 -8.56 4.50 -5.42
CA ILE A 79 -9.57 5.35 -6.09
C ILE A 79 -10.82 5.46 -5.22
N ARG A 80 -11.31 4.34 -4.67
CA ARG A 80 -12.49 4.33 -3.79
C ARG A 80 -12.32 5.24 -2.56
N PHE A 81 -11.12 5.28 -1.98
CA PHE A 81 -10.87 6.01 -0.72
C PHE A 81 -10.22 7.39 -0.88
N PHE A 82 -9.53 7.66 -1.99
CA PHE A 82 -8.81 8.91 -2.24
C PHE A 82 -9.25 9.64 -3.51
N GLY A 83 -10.09 9.06 -4.35
CA GLY A 83 -10.40 9.58 -5.69
C GLY A 83 -11.00 10.98 -5.73
N GLU A 84 -11.66 11.41 -4.65
CA GLU A 84 -12.24 12.75 -4.53
C GLU A 84 -11.31 13.75 -3.80
N ASP A 85 -10.23 13.26 -3.17
CA ASP A 85 -9.30 14.11 -2.42
C ASP A 85 -8.13 14.55 -3.30
N VAL A 86 -8.26 15.75 -3.87
CA VAL A 86 -7.24 16.37 -4.74
C VAL A 86 -5.87 16.45 -4.07
N LYS A 87 -5.80 16.60 -2.74
CA LYS A 87 -4.50 16.66 -2.02
C LYS A 87 -3.77 15.33 -2.05
N LYS A 88 -4.50 14.22 -2.22
CA LYS A 88 -3.95 12.86 -2.32
C LYS A 88 -3.69 12.41 -3.75
N GLY A 89 -3.82 13.30 -4.75
CA GLY A 89 -3.65 12.96 -6.16
C GLY A 89 -2.30 12.30 -6.48
N LYS A 90 -1.21 12.79 -5.88
CA LYS A 90 0.13 12.20 -6.04
C LYS A 90 0.23 10.81 -5.41
N LEU A 91 -0.31 10.62 -4.21
CA LEU A 91 -0.36 9.30 -3.56
C LEU A 91 -1.14 8.29 -4.42
N LEU A 92 -2.28 8.71 -4.97
CA LEU A 92 -3.09 7.87 -5.86
C LEU A 92 -2.32 7.49 -7.13
N GLN A 93 -1.64 8.45 -7.75
CA GLN A 93 -0.78 8.19 -8.92
C GLN A 93 0.31 7.16 -8.59
N LEU A 94 1.02 7.31 -7.48
CA LEU A 94 2.08 6.37 -7.08
C LEU A 94 1.54 4.95 -6.85
N LEU A 95 0.33 4.80 -6.31
CA LEU A 95 -0.31 3.50 -6.11
C LEU A 95 -0.76 2.86 -7.44
N ILE A 96 -1.19 3.66 -8.42
CA ILE A 96 -1.49 3.18 -9.78
C ILE A 96 -0.20 2.71 -10.48
N GLU A 97 0.87 3.49 -10.37
CA GLU A 97 2.18 3.14 -10.92
C GLU A 97 2.72 1.85 -10.28
N LEU A 98 2.50 1.66 -8.97
CA LEU A 98 2.89 0.44 -8.26
C LEU A 98 2.17 -0.79 -8.81
N ASP A 99 0.86 -0.71 -9.07
CA ASP A 99 0.10 -1.81 -9.68
C ASP A 99 0.63 -2.18 -11.08
N ALA A 100 1.14 -1.21 -11.85
CA ALA A 100 1.74 -1.48 -13.15
C ALA A 100 3.10 -2.20 -13.08
N LEU A 101 3.76 -2.21 -11.90
CA LEU A 101 5.03 -2.91 -11.66
C LEU A 101 4.83 -4.36 -11.19
N CYS A 102 3.65 -4.72 -10.70
CA CYS A 102 3.26 -6.06 -10.23
C CYS A 102 2.84 -6.98 -11.39
#